data_AF-A0A955BD34-F1
#
_entry.id   AF-A0A955BD34-F1
#
_cell.length_a   1.000
_cell.length_b   1.000
_cell.length_c   1.000
_cell.angle_alpha   90.00
_cell.angle_beta   90.00
_cell.angle_gamma   90.00
#
_symmetry.space_group_name_H-M   'P 1'
#
loop_
_entity.id
_entity.type
_entity.pdbx_description
1 polymer ?
#
loop_
_entity_poly.entity_id
_entity_poly.type
_entity_poly.pdbx_seq_one_letter_code
_entity_poly.pdbx_strand_id
1 'polypeptide(L)'
;DARFSGVSTGACIGHVGPEALSGGPIGKVRDGDLIQIVVDRNQLTGSVDLVGDGEREFTPAEGADVLAARTPRPDLAPDPQLPDDTRLWAALQRAGGGTWGGCVYDVDRIVAALDAGLKQLDGE
;
A
#
# COMPACT_ATOMS: atom_id res chain seq x y z
N ASP A 1 4.49 0.35 4.44
CA ASP A 1 4.01 1.47 3.61
C ASP A 1 4.45 2.83 4.17
N ALA A 2 4.71 2.94 5.48
CA ALA A 2 5.31 4.12 6.11
C ALA A 2 6.78 4.42 5.73
N ARG A 3 7.37 5.40 6.44
CA ARG A 3 8.75 5.87 6.31
C ARG A 3 9.52 5.64 7.61
N PHE A 4 10.84 5.51 7.51
CA PHE A 4 11.73 5.39 8.68
C PHE A 4 12.68 6.60 8.75
N SER A 5 12.96 7.09 9.97
CA SER A 5 14.01 8.08 10.21
C SER A 5 15.39 7.43 10.12
N GLY A 6 16.38 8.11 9.55
CA GLY A 6 17.68 7.58 9.09
C GLY A 6 18.67 7.08 10.15
N VAL A 7 18.22 6.30 11.14
CA VAL A 7 19.08 5.58 12.09
C VAL A 7 18.61 4.13 12.14
N SER A 8 19.02 3.34 11.15
CA SER A 8 18.73 1.91 11.09
C SER A 8 20.04 1.14 11.00
N THR A 9 20.21 0.12 11.84
CA THR A 9 21.39 -0.77 11.84
C THR A 9 21.22 -1.99 10.95
N GLY A 10 20.04 -2.18 10.33
CA GLY A 10 19.72 -3.31 9.46
C GLY A 10 18.84 -2.90 8.27
N ALA A 11 18.33 -3.90 7.53
CA ALA A 11 17.45 -3.67 6.40
C ALA A 11 16.10 -3.09 6.86
N CYS A 12 15.75 -1.90 6.36
CA CYS A 12 14.46 -1.27 6.57
C CYS A 12 13.80 -1.01 5.22
N ILE A 13 12.65 -1.63 4.98
CA ILE A 13 11.89 -1.50 3.73
C ILE A 13 10.69 -0.58 3.99
N GLY A 14 10.85 0.70 3.66
CA GLY A 14 9.78 1.70 3.69
C GLY A 14 9.11 1.86 2.33
N HIS A 15 8.11 2.74 2.26
CA HIS A 15 7.42 3.14 1.02
C HIS A 15 6.79 1.96 0.24
N VAL A 16 6.49 0.85 0.92
CA VAL A 16 5.81 -0.30 0.30
C VAL A 16 4.47 0.15 -0.27
N GLY A 17 4.27 -0.09 -1.56
CA GLY A 17 3.11 0.34 -2.34
C GLY A 17 2.51 -0.79 -3.19
N PRO A 18 1.19 -0.79 -3.45
CA PRO A 18 0.19 0.09 -2.84
C PRO A 18 0.11 -0.07 -1.31
N GLU A 19 -0.23 1.01 -0.61
CA GLU A 19 -0.32 0.99 0.86
C GLU A 19 -1.50 0.13 1.36
N ALA A 20 -1.50 -0.21 2.64
CA ALA A 20 -2.54 -1.06 3.24
C ALA A 20 -3.95 -0.48 3.02
N LEU A 21 -4.17 0.79 3.36
CA LEU A 21 -5.47 1.46 3.25
C LEU A 21 -5.95 1.65 1.80
N SER A 22 -5.05 1.50 0.82
CA SER A 22 -5.39 1.49 -0.61
C SER A 22 -5.65 0.07 -1.14
N GLY A 23 -5.72 -0.94 -0.27
CA GLY A 23 -5.98 -2.33 -0.62
C GLY A 23 -4.75 -3.11 -1.06
N GLY A 24 -3.54 -2.56 -0.83
CA GLY A 24 -2.30 -3.21 -1.21
C GLY A 24 -2.02 -4.50 -0.43
N PRO A 25 -1.11 -5.36 -0.94
CA PRO A 25 -0.81 -6.66 -0.34
C PRO A 25 -0.37 -6.58 1.13
N ILE A 26 0.34 -5.51 1.51
CA ILE A 26 0.81 -5.31 2.89
C ILE A 26 -0.34 -5.23 3.91
N GLY A 27 -1.53 -4.76 3.52
CA GLY A 27 -2.73 -4.74 4.37
C GLY A 27 -3.40 -6.10 4.57
N LYS A 28 -2.87 -7.15 3.92
CA LYS A 28 -3.41 -8.52 3.93
C LYS A 28 -2.47 -9.53 4.60
N VAL A 29 -1.29 -9.07 5.01
CA VAL A 29 -0.34 -9.84 5.83
C VAL A 29 -0.95 -10.04 7.22
N ARG A 30 -0.70 -11.21 7.80
CA ARG A 30 -1.25 -11.67 9.08
C ARG A 30 -0.13 -12.13 10.00
N ASP A 31 -0.40 -12.16 11.29
CA ASP A 31 0.53 -12.71 12.26
C ASP A 31 0.77 -14.20 11.95
N GLY A 32 2.04 -14.62 12.01
CA GLY A 32 2.46 -15.97 11.63
C GLY A 32 2.81 -16.15 10.15
N ASP A 33 2.55 -15.16 9.28
CA ASP A 33 3.07 -15.16 7.91
C ASP A 33 4.61 -15.15 7.91
N LEU A 34 5.20 -15.97 7.05
CA LEU A 34 6.64 -16.00 6.82
C LEU A 34 6.98 -15.10 5.63
N ILE A 35 7.77 -14.06 5.89
CA ILE A 35 8.20 -13.10 4.87
C ILE A 35 9.68 -13.30 4.55
N GLN A 36 9.98 -13.52 3.27
CA GLN A 36 11.34 -13.53 2.75
C GLN A 36 11.72 -12.13 2.26
N ILE A 37 12.92 -11.67 2.63
CA ILE A 37 13.49 -10.43 2.13
C ILE A 37 14.81 -10.76 1.44
N VAL A 38 14.90 -10.47 0.14
CA VAL A 38 16.12 -10.64 -0.65
C VAL A 38 16.64 -9.27 -1.07
N VAL A 39 17.94 -9.04 -0.88
CA VAL A 39 18.63 -7.82 -1.34
C VAL A 39 19.93 -8.23 -2.04
N ASP A 40 19.94 -8.17 -3.37
CA ASP A 40 21.14 -8.38 -4.18
C ASP A 40 21.84 -7.04 -4.44
N ARG A 41 22.99 -6.86 -3.78
CA ARG A 41 23.79 -5.63 -3.87
C ARG A 41 24.67 -5.56 -5.11
N ASN A 42 24.83 -6.65 -5.85
CA ASN A 42 25.61 -6.69 -7.09
C ASN A 42 24.70 -6.38 -8.29
N GLN A 43 23.50 -6.98 -8.32
CA GLN A 43 22.52 -6.75 -9.40
C GLN A 43 21.60 -5.56 -9.13
N LEU A 44 21.62 -5.01 -7.92
CA LEU A 44 20.75 -3.91 -7.47
C LEU A 44 19.26 -4.26 -7.56
N THR A 45 18.93 -5.51 -7.23
CA THR A 45 17.57 -6.04 -7.19
C THR A 45 17.21 -6.49 -5.79
N GLY A 46 15.92 -6.58 -5.51
CA GLY A 46 15.43 -7.11 -4.24
C GLY A 46 13.96 -7.47 -4.32
N SER A 47 13.52 -8.31 -3.38
CA SER A 47 12.14 -8.75 -3.27
C SER A 47 11.72 -8.85 -1.80
N VAL A 48 10.42 -8.76 -1.59
CA VAL A 48 9.76 -8.97 -0.29
C VAL A 48 8.55 -9.84 -0.56
N ASP A 49 8.64 -11.12 -0.19
CA ASP A 49 7.71 -12.14 -0.63
C ASP A 49 7.07 -12.85 0.55
N LEU A 50 5.78 -13.15 0.45
CA LEU A 50 5.13 -14.11 1.34
C LEU A 50 5.56 -15.51 0.93
N VAL A 51 6.20 -16.25 1.82
CA VAL A 51 6.72 -17.60 1.55
C VAL A 51 6.20 -18.64 2.55
N GLY A 52 5.21 -18.28 3.37
CA GLY A 52 4.51 -19.22 4.22
C GLY A 52 3.49 -18.55 5.14
N ASP A 53 2.66 -19.36 5.79
CA ASP A 53 1.66 -18.91 6.77
C ASP A 53 1.61 -19.77 8.05
N GLY A 54 2.80 -20.19 8.49
CA GLY A 54 3.01 -20.98 9.69
C GLY A 54 2.95 -22.49 9.45
N GLU A 55 1.87 -22.96 8.84
CA GLU A 55 1.70 -24.40 8.55
C GLU A 55 2.18 -24.80 7.15
N ARG A 56 2.26 -23.83 6.24
CA ARG A 56 2.60 -24.05 4.83
C ARG A 56 3.76 -23.17 4.43
N GLU A 57 4.57 -23.70 3.51
CA GLU A 57 5.56 -22.94 2.76
C GLU A 57 5.03 -22.68 1.35
N PHE A 58 5.39 -21.54 0.79
CA PHE A 58 5.00 -21.08 -0.53
C PHE A 58 6.24 -20.69 -1.33
N THR A 59 6.18 -20.90 -2.64
CA THR A 59 6.97 -20.10 -3.57
C THR A 59 6.47 -18.65 -3.56
N PRO A 60 7.30 -17.66 -3.95
CA PRO A 60 6.87 -16.26 -4.06
C PRO A 60 5.61 -16.06 -4.92
N ALA A 61 5.46 -16.84 -5.99
CA ALA A 61 4.30 -16.78 -6.86
C ALA A 61 3.01 -17.24 -6.13
N GLU A 62 3.07 -18.37 -5.43
CA GLU A 62 1.95 -18.86 -4.63
C GLU A 62 1.60 -17.89 -3.49
N GLY A 63 2.62 -17.29 -2.85
CA GLY A 63 2.41 -16.24 -1.84
C GLY A 63 1.70 -15.01 -2.40
N ALA A 64 2.03 -14.60 -3.62
CA ALA A 64 1.34 -13.51 -4.31
C ALA A 64 -0.14 -13.85 -4.57
N ASP A 65 -0.45 -15.08 -5.01
CA ASP A 65 -1.82 -15.54 -5.20
C ASP A 65 -2.61 -15.60 -3.88
N VAL A 66 -1.96 -16.05 -2.80
CA VAL A 66 -2.55 -16.05 -1.46
C VAL A 66 -2.88 -14.63 -1.01
N LEU A 67 -1.96 -13.67 -1.15
CA LEU A 67 -2.24 -12.27 -0.83
C LEU A 67 -3.30 -11.67 -1.76
N ALA A 68 -3.33 -12.03 -3.05
CA ALA A 68 -4.35 -11.55 -3.97
C ALA A 68 -5.75 -12.00 -3.54
N ALA A 69 -5.91 -13.27 -3.14
CA ALA A 69 -7.17 -13.85 -2.71
C ALA A 69 -7.60 -13.46 -1.28
N ARG A 70 -6.65 -13.12 -0.41
CA ARG A 70 -6.96 -12.70 0.97
C ARG A 70 -7.76 -11.39 1.01
N THR A 71 -8.70 -11.34 1.94
CA THR A 71 -9.29 -10.07 2.37
C THR A 71 -8.27 -9.29 3.21
N PRO A 72 -8.29 -7.95 3.14
CA PRO A 72 -7.56 -7.11 4.09
C PRO A 72 -7.90 -7.46 5.54
N ARG A 73 -7.00 -7.11 6.44
CA ARG A 73 -7.27 -7.29 7.87
C ARG A 73 -8.54 -6.52 8.28
N PRO A 74 -9.42 -7.12 9.11
CA PRO A 74 -10.69 -6.50 9.48
C PRO A 74 -10.54 -5.29 10.39
N ASP A 75 -9.39 -5.14 11.06
CA ASP A 75 -9.05 -4.00 11.92
C ASP A 75 -8.35 -2.86 11.15
N LEU A 76 -8.12 -3.02 9.85
CA LEU A 76 -7.50 -2.00 9.02
C LEU A 76 -8.50 -0.86 8.73
N ALA A 77 -8.32 0.26 9.42
CA ALA A 77 -9.12 1.46 9.24
C ALA A 77 -8.26 2.73 9.39
N PRO A 78 -8.67 3.87 8.79
CA PRO A 78 -8.08 5.17 9.12
C PRO A 78 -8.23 5.49 10.61
N ASP A 79 -7.29 6.26 11.15
CA ASP A 79 -7.40 6.75 12.53
C ASP A 79 -8.67 7.61 12.68
N PRO A 80 -9.52 7.36 13.70
CA PRO A 80 -10.75 8.14 13.91
C PRO A 80 -10.50 9.62 14.20
N GLN A 81 -9.30 10.00 14.64
CA GLN A 81 -8.90 11.38 14.95
C GLN A 81 -8.10 12.03 13.83
N LEU A 82 -8.08 11.45 12.63
CA LEU A 82 -7.33 11.99 11.50
C LEU A 82 -7.87 13.40 11.14
N PRO A 83 -7.03 14.46 11.16
CA PRO A 83 -7.47 15.82 10.84
C PRO A 83 -8.07 15.92 9.44
N ASP A 84 -9.07 16.78 9.26
CA ASP A 84 -9.78 16.93 7.98
C ASP A 84 -8.84 17.31 6.82
N ASP A 85 -7.85 18.17 7.06
CA ASP A 85 -6.85 18.53 6.05
C ASP A 85 -6.03 17.31 5.60
N THR A 86 -5.70 16.40 6.53
CA THR A 86 -4.97 15.16 6.22
C THR A 86 -5.86 14.17 5.47
N ARG A 87 -7.14 14.09 5.83
CA ARG A 87 -8.13 13.27 5.11
C ARG A 87 -8.30 13.75 3.66
N LEU A 88 -8.43 15.06 3.47
CA LEU A 88 -8.53 15.67 2.15
C LEU A 88 -7.25 15.44 1.33
N TRP A 89 -6.08 15.67 1.92
CA TRP A 89 -4.79 15.41 1.29
C TRP A 89 -4.67 13.95 0.81
N ALA A 90 -5.03 12.98 1.66
CA ALA A 90 -5.00 11.56 1.31
C ALA A 90 -5.96 11.23 0.16
N ALA A 91 -7.16 11.81 0.15
CA ALA A 91 -8.12 11.62 -0.94
C ALA A 91 -7.59 12.18 -2.27
N LEU A 92 -6.98 13.36 -2.26
CA LEU A 92 -6.34 13.96 -3.43
C LEU A 92 -5.18 13.10 -3.93
N GLN A 93 -4.33 12.58 -3.04
CA GLN A 93 -3.26 11.68 -3.45
C GLN A 93 -3.79 10.39 -4.08
N ARG A 94 -4.84 9.79 -3.49
CA ARG A 94 -5.47 8.59 -4.07
C ARG A 94 -6.01 8.86 -5.47
N ALA A 95 -6.68 9.99 -5.68
CA ALA A 95 -7.21 10.38 -6.98
C ALA A 95 -6.09 10.65 -8.00
N GLY A 96 -4.99 11.25 -7.56
CA GLY A 96 -3.84 11.64 -8.40
C GLY A 96 -2.84 10.53 -8.74
N GLY A 97 -3.06 9.28 -8.31
CA GLY A 97 -2.16 8.16 -8.65
C GLY A 97 -1.54 7.43 -7.45
N GLY A 98 -1.92 7.79 -6.23
CA GLY A 98 -1.52 7.13 -5.00
C GLY A 98 -0.17 7.58 -4.44
N THR A 99 0.16 7.11 -3.24
CA THR A 99 1.44 7.43 -2.56
C THR A 99 2.64 6.79 -3.24
N TRP A 100 2.45 5.68 -3.97
CA TRP A 100 3.49 5.01 -4.77
C TRP A 100 3.86 5.76 -6.04
N GLY A 101 3.05 6.74 -6.48
CA GLY A 101 3.36 7.65 -7.59
C GLY A 101 4.36 8.75 -7.22
N GLY A 102 5.04 8.65 -6.07
CA GLY A 102 5.98 9.66 -5.58
C GLY A 102 5.34 10.80 -4.78
N CYS A 103 4.10 10.62 -4.33
CA CYS A 103 3.34 11.65 -3.60
C CYS A 103 3.21 12.98 -4.36
N VAL A 104 3.13 12.93 -5.70
CA VAL A 104 2.90 14.07 -6.58
C VAL A 104 1.45 14.07 -7.02
N TYR A 105 0.82 15.25 -7.04
CA TYR A 105 -0.52 15.42 -7.57
C TYR A 105 -0.53 15.36 -9.09
N ASP A 106 -1.33 14.46 -9.65
CA ASP A 106 -1.83 14.56 -11.02
C ASP A 106 -3.08 15.46 -11.01
N VAL A 107 -2.85 16.76 -11.17
CA VAL A 107 -3.89 17.79 -11.06
C VAL A 107 -5.04 17.54 -12.04
N ASP A 108 -4.72 17.21 -13.30
CA ASP A 108 -5.72 17.01 -14.34
C ASP A 108 -6.61 15.81 -14.03
N ARG A 109 -6.00 14.71 -13.57
CA ARG A 109 -6.74 13.52 -13.15
C ARG A 109 -7.61 13.78 -11.92
N ILE A 110 -7.10 14.53 -10.95
CA ILE A 110 -7.86 14.91 -9.74
C ILE A 110 -9.08 15.75 -10.12
N VAL A 111 -8.88 16.80 -10.92
CA VAL A 111 -9.98 17.69 -11.37
C VAL A 111 -11.01 16.89 -12.16
N ALA A 112 -10.59 16.05 -13.10
CA ALA A 112 -11.50 15.22 -13.87
C ALA A 112 -12.33 14.26 -12.99
N ALA A 113 -11.72 13.68 -11.95
CA ALA A 113 -12.42 12.81 -11.00
C ALA A 113 -13.44 13.59 -10.14
N LEU A 114 -13.09 14.81 -9.71
CA LEU A 114 -13.99 15.68 -8.95
C LEU A 114 -15.18 16.13 -9.82
N ASP A 115 -14.93 16.58 -11.05
CA ASP A 115 -15.98 17.01 -11.98
C ASP A 115 -16.95 15.87 -12.31
N ALA A 116 -16.43 14.65 -12.52
CA ALA A 116 -17.27 13.47 -12.74
C ALA A 116 -18.14 13.15 -11.50
N GLY A 117 -17.58 13.28 -10.30
CA GLY A 117 -18.30 13.10 -9.05
C GLY A 117 -19.39 14.15 -8.83
N LEU A 118 -19.11 15.42 -9.14
CA LEU A 118 -20.07 16.53 -9.02
C LEU A 118 -21.27 16.34 -9.96
N LYS A 119 -21.04 15.99 -11.23
CA LYS A 119 -22.11 15.69 -12.19
C LYS A 119 -23.05 14.59 -11.68
N GLN A 120 -22.47 13.51 -11.16
CA GLN A 120 -23.24 12.40 -10.59
C GLN A 120 -24.07 12.82 -9.37
N LEU A 121 -23.59 13.75 -8.55
CA LEU A 121 -24.32 14.29 -7.38
C LEU A 121 -25.44 15.25 -7.80
N ASP A 122 -25.23 16.00 -8.88
CA ASP A 122 -26.22 16.91 -9.45
C ASP A 122 -27.28 16.17 -10.30
N GLY A 123 -27.08 14.87 -10.55
CA GLY A 123 -28.02 14.02 -11.29
C GLY A 123 -27.90 14.14 -12.81
N GLU A 124 -26.77 14.63 -13.31
CA GLU A 124 -26.43 14.75 -14.74
C GLU A 124 -25.77 13.49 -15.32
#